data_AF-A0A452H1L5-F1
#
_entry.id   AF-A0A452H1L5-F1
#
_cell.length_a   1.000
_cell.length_b   1.000
_cell.length_c   1.000
_cell.angle_alpha   90.00
_cell.angle_beta   90.00
_cell.angle_gamma   90.00
#
_symmetry.space_group_name_H-M   'P 1'
#
loop_
_entity.id
_entity.type
_entity.pdbx_description
1 polymer ?
#
loop_
_entity_poly.entity_id
_entity_poly.type
_entity_poly.pdbx_seq_one_letter_code
_entity_poly.pdbx_strand_id
1 'polypeptide(L)'
;MIHMAPDTKQHFACEYDRYGDSYTANTDVTQLKEVFSRISNENDEKMPLDMIADLEERYLWNSSPLCMFRQNTIYLDLYAVVNDPSTKTHGIMLSIRALELRFHGAKIVSQLKEGVSHVIMGEDHSHVKEMKALRRTFEKKFKILSELWVTDSIKEGKLQNENPYLI
;
A
#
# COMPACT_ATOMS: atom_id res chain seq x y z
N MET A 1 17.51 -28.16 5.67
CA MET A 1 17.57 -29.44 6.43
C MET A 1 16.18 -29.78 6.92
N ILE A 2 15.66 -30.96 6.61
CA ILE A 2 14.24 -31.32 6.88
C ILE A 2 14.03 -31.71 8.34
N HIS A 3 15.02 -32.32 9.00
CA HIS A 3 15.03 -32.63 10.43
C HIS A 3 16.48 -32.69 10.93
N MET A 4 16.72 -32.31 12.19
CA MET A 4 18.05 -32.34 12.81
C MET A 4 18.00 -33.05 14.16
N ALA A 5 18.98 -33.91 14.43
CA ALA A 5 19.20 -34.44 15.77
C ALA A 5 19.54 -33.28 16.74
N PRO A 6 19.25 -33.40 18.06
CA PRO A 6 19.41 -32.30 19.01
C PRO A 6 20.81 -31.67 19.01
N ASP A 7 21.86 -32.48 19.00
CA ASP A 7 23.25 -32.00 19.02
C ASP A 7 23.62 -31.27 17.72
N THR A 8 23.20 -31.82 16.58
CA THR A 8 23.39 -31.18 15.26
C THR A 8 22.65 -29.86 15.18
N LYS A 9 21.42 -29.79 15.72
CA LYS A 9 20.63 -28.56 15.77
C LYS A 9 21.33 -27.50 16.61
N GLN A 10 21.87 -27.87 17.76
CA GLN A 10 22.60 -26.93 18.63
C GLN A 10 23.86 -26.41 17.95
N HIS A 11 24.61 -27.27 17.26
CA HIS A 11 25.76 -26.84 16.48
C HIS A 11 25.39 -25.83 15.40
N PHE A 12 24.38 -26.12 14.57
CA PHE A 12 23.96 -25.20 13.51
C PHE A 12 23.35 -23.89 14.03
N ALA A 13 22.66 -23.92 15.19
CA ALA A 13 22.08 -22.72 15.79
C ALA A 13 23.11 -21.69 16.29
N CYS A 14 24.39 -22.08 16.40
CA CYS A 14 25.47 -21.14 16.71
C CYS A 14 25.88 -20.28 15.49
N GLU A 15 25.67 -20.79 14.27
CA GLU A 15 26.19 -20.18 13.04
C GLU A 15 25.09 -19.64 12.12
N TYR A 16 23.89 -20.24 12.18
CA TYR A 16 22.79 -19.95 11.29
C TYR A 16 21.49 -19.72 12.04
N ASP A 17 20.63 -18.89 11.45
CA ASP A 17 19.25 -18.74 11.88
C ASP A 17 18.41 -20.00 11.59
N ARG A 18 17.16 -19.98 12.03
CA ARG A 18 16.26 -21.14 11.88
C ARG A 18 15.94 -21.48 10.41
N TYR A 19 16.23 -20.58 9.47
CA TYR A 19 15.99 -20.72 8.03
C TYR A 19 17.27 -20.98 7.23
N GLY A 20 18.44 -20.79 7.85
CA GLY A 20 19.75 -21.03 7.28
C GLY A 20 20.49 -19.77 6.82
N ASP A 21 20.08 -18.57 7.25
CA ASP A 21 20.87 -17.35 7.06
C ASP A 21 22.01 -17.28 8.10
N SER A 22 23.20 -16.85 7.68
CA SER A 22 24.38 -16.86 8.58
C SER A 22 24.40 -15.65 9.50
N TYR A 23 24.74 -15.85 10.77
CA TYR A 23 24.91 -14.73 11.71
C TYR A 23 26.21 -13.94 11.51
N THR A 24 27.22 -14.56 10.89
CA THR A 24 28.59 -14.01 10.84
C THR A 24 29.09 -13.72 9.43
N ALA A 25 28.54 -14.39 8.41
CA ALA A 25 28.87 -14.15 7.02
C ALA A 25 27.80 -13.28 6.34
N ASN A 26 28.24 -12.34 5.49
CA ASN A 26 27.32 -11.56 4.67
C ASN A 26 26.63 -12.47 3.65
N THR A 27 25.31 -12.33 3.52
CA THR A 27 24.54 -13.00 2.46
C THR A 27 24.72 -12.31 1.11
N ASP A 28 24.58 -13.08 0.04
CA ASP A 28 24.34 -12.57 -1.32
C ASP A 28 22.89 -12.80 -1.77
N VAL A 29 22.56 -12.33 -2.98
CA VAL A 29 21.20 -12.46 -3.55
C VAL A 29 20.80 -13.93 -3.77
N THR A 30 21.75 -14.80 -4.09
CA THR A 30 21.48 -16.23 -4.36
C THR A 30 21.19 -16.95 -3.06
N GLN A 31 22.01 -16.71 -2.03
CA GLN A 31 21.83 -17.25 -0.69
C GLN A 31 20.51 -16.77 -0.07
N LEU A 32 20.20 -15.47 -0.20
CA LEU A 32 18.97 -14.92 0.35
C LEU A 32 17.72 -15.51 -0.34
N LYS A 33 17.76 -15.69 -1.66
CA LYS A 33 16.67 -16.39 -2.39
C LYS A 33 16.46 -17.82 -1.89
N GLU A 34 17.55 -18.53 -1.60
CA GLU A 34 17.52 -19.88 -1.05
C GLU A 34 17.02 -19.93 0.40
N VAL A 35 17.32 -18.91 1.22
CA VAL A 35 16.74 -18.79 2.56
C VAL A 35 15.23 -18.54 2.45
N PHE A 36 14.81 -17.61 1.60
CA PHE A 36 13.39 -17.26 1.42
C PHE A 36 12.56 -18.44 0.87
N SER A 37 13.14 -19.31 0.04
CA SER A 37 12.44 -20.49 -0.49
C SER A 37 12.07 -21.53 0.58
N ARG A 38 12.72 -21.48 1.75
CA ARG A 38 12.52 -22.41 2.86
C ARG A 38 11.52 -21.92 3.90
N ILE A 39 11.16 -20.64 3.85
CA ILE A 39 10.17 -20.06 4.76
C ILE A 39 8.80 -20.59 4.31
N SER A 40 8.19 -21.48 5.11
CA SER A 40 6.87 -22.03 4.80
C SER A 40 5.79 -20.96 4.93
N ASN A 41 4.86 -20.93 3.97
CA ASN A 41 3.69 -20.05 3.94
C ASN A 41 2.54 -20.54 4.85
N GLU A 42 2.77 -21.52 5.72
CA GLU A 42 1.74 -22.12 6.58
C GLU A 42 1.02 -21.10 7.49
N ASN A 43 1.67 -19.97 7.79
CA ASN A 43 1.08 -18.83 8.49
C ASN A 43 1.23 -17.54 7.67
N ASP A 44 0.79 -17.55 6.41
CA ASP A 44 0.81 -16.41 5.46
C ASP A 44 -0.09 -15.24 5.89
N GLU A 45 0.06 -14.78 7.14
CA GLU A 45 -0.47 -13.51 7.58
C GLU A 45 0.24 -12.42 6.77
N LYS A 46 -0.54 -11.79 5.88
CA LYS A 46 -0.05 -10.67 5.08
C LYS A 46 0.51 -9.62 6.03
N MET A 47 1.77 -9.26 5.82
CA MET A 47 2.41 -8.17 6.55
C MET A 47 1.51 -6.93 6.45
N PRO A 48 1.15 -6.30 7.57
CA PRO A 48 0.30 -5.12 7.55
C PRO A 48 1.03 -3.99 6.81
N LEU A 49 0.28 -3.23 6.00
CA LEU A 49 0.84 -2.13 5.20
C LEU A 49 1.58 -1.10 6.06
N ASP A 50 1.14 -0.91 7.31
CA ASP A 50 1.75 0.03 8.25
C ASP A 50 3.17 -0.43 8.63
N MET A 51 3.39 -1.73 8.82
CA MET A 51 4.73 -2.27 9.10
C MET A 51 5.66 -2.17 7.88
N ILE A 52 5.11 -2.32 6.65
CA ILE A 52 5.86 -2.08 5.42
C ILE A 52 6.27 -0.60 5.34
N ALA A 53 5.35 0.32 5.66
CA ALA A 53 5.62 1.75 5.67
C ALA A 53 6.72 2.12 6.68
N ASP A 54 6.68 1.54 7.88
CA ASP A 54 7.71 1.77 8.91
C ASP A 54 9.10 1.31 8.47
N LEU A 55 9.18 0.16 7.77
CA LEU A 55 10.43 -0.33 7.18
C LEU A 55 10.92 0.60 6.05
N GLU A 56 10.03 1.00 5.16
CA GLU A 56 10.34 1.92 4.05
C GLU A 56 10.85 3.27 4.59
N GLU A 57 10.28 3.80 5.66
CA GLU A 57 10.74 5.04 6.30
C GLU A 57 12.08 4.84 7.01
N ARG A 58 12.22 3.78 7.81
CA ARG A 58 13.45 3.47 8.57
C ARG A 58 14.67 3.32 7.67
N TYR A 59 14.49 2.72 6.49
CA TYR A 59 15.56 2.48 5.51
C TYR A 59 15.58 3.49 4.35
N LEU A 60 14.79 4.57 4.43
CA LEU A 60 14.73 5.66 3.43
C LEU A 60 14.33 5.20 2.02
N TRP A 61 13.55 4.13 1.92
CA TRP A 61 12.96 3.62 0.68
C TRP A 61 11.66 4.33 0.30
N ASN A 62 11.09 5.13 1.20
CA ASN A 62 9.86 5.90 0.99
C ASN A 62 9.91 6.89 -0.21
N SER A 63 11.09 7.15 -0.77
CA SER A 63 11.29 7.93 -2.00
C SER A 63 11.12 7.12 -3.29
N SER A 64 10.94 5.79 -3.19
CA SER A 64 10.77 4.93 -4.36
C SER A 64 9.42 5.18 -5.05
N PRO A 65 9.38 5.21 -6.40
CA PRO A 65 8.14 5.37 -7.15
C PRO A 65 7.09 4.29 -6.83
N LEU A 66 7.50 3.08 -6.43
CA LEU A 66 6.57 1.97 -6.15
C LEU A 66 5.85 2.09 -4.79
N CYS A 67 6.30 2.97 -3.91
CA CYS A 67 5.69 3.19 -2.60
C CYS A 67 5.32 4.65 -2.35
N MET A 68 5.31 5.49 -3.39
CA MET A 68 5.07 6.93 -3.22
C MET A 68 3.72 7.26 -2.57
N PHE A 69 2.72 6.39 -2.71
CA PHE A 69 1.40 6.57 -2.08
C PHE A 69 1.22 5.75 -0.80
N ARG A 70 2.29 5.17 -0.21
CA ARG A 70 2.19 4.20 0.90
C ARG A 70 1.37 4.72 2.08
N GLN A 71 1.55 5.98 2.43
CA GLN A 71 0.88 6.62 3.57
C GLN A 71 -0.52 7.16 3.22
N ASN A 72 -0.93 7.09 1.95
CA ASN A 72 -2.22 7.57 1.49
C ASN A 72 -3.28 6.47 1.63
N THR A 73 -4.27 6.73 2.50
CA THR A 73 -5.54 5.98 2.50
C THR A 73 -6.52 6.72 1.59
N ILE A 74 -6.93 6.07 0.51
CA ILE A 74 -7.62 6.70 -0.61
C ILE A 74 -8.98 6.03 -0.84
N TYR A 75 -10.02 6.85 -0.90
CA TYR A 75 -11.33 6.47 -1.43
C TYR A 75 -11.45 6.98 -2.87
N LEU A 76 -12.01 6.16 -3.76
CA LEU A 76 -12.31 6.58 -5.14
C LEU A 76 -13.82 6.61 -5.34
N ASP A 77 -14.31 7.62 -6.06
CA ASP A 77 -15.73 7.78 -6.39
C ASP A 77 -16.20 6.78 -7.46
N LEU A 78 -16.14 5.49 -7.12
CA LEU A 78 -16.49 4.38 -8.00
C LEU A 78 -17.94 3.90 -7.82
N TYR A 79 -18.68 4.48 -6.88
CA TYR A 79 -19.98 3.96 -6.45
C TYR A 79 -21.06 4.95 -6.80
N ALA A 80 -22.17 4.50 -7.42
CA ALA A 80 -23.28 5.37 -7.74
C ALA A 80 -23.97 5.93 -6.48
N VAL A 81 -23.82 5.25 -5.34
CA VAL A 81 -24.19 5.75 -4.02
C VAL A 81 -22.96 5.70 -3.13
N VAL A 82 -22.60 6.83 -2.53
CA VAL A 82 -21.42 6.94 -1.66
C VAL A 82 -21.52 5.91 -0.53
N ASN A 83 -20.42 5.19 -0.28
CA ASN A 83 -20.30 4.14 0.74
C ASN A 83 -21.16 2.88 0.54
N ASP A 84 -21.84 2.70 -0.59
CA ASP A 84 -22.54 1.46 -0.91
C ASP A 84 -21.75 0.61 -1.92
N PRO A 85 -21.04 -0.45 -1.47
CA PRO A 85 -20.25 -1.30 -2.34
C PRO A 85 -21.07 -2.04 -3.40
N SER A 86 -22.38 -2.20 -3.20
CA SER A 86 -23.26 -2.86 -4.18
C SER A 86 -23.48 -2.03 -5.43
N THR A 87 -23.29 -0.71 -5.34
CA THR A 87 -23.48 0.25 -6.43
C THR A 87 -22.21 0.53 -7.23
N LYS A 88 -21.22 -0.36 -7.15
CA LYS A 88 -19.92 -0.19 -7.78
C LYS A 88 -20.03 -0.18 -9.31
N THR A 89 -19.67 0.96 -9.90
CA THR A 89 -19.53 1.13 -11.34
C THR A 89 -18.23 0.49 -11.80
N HIS A 90 -18.31 -0.39 -12.80
CA HIS A 90 -17.17 -1.08 -13.38
C HIS A 90 -16.83 -0.49 -14.76
N GLY A 91 -15.57 -0.62 -15.19
CA GLY A 91 -15.15 -0.26 -16.55
C GLY A 91 -14.94 1.24 -16.81
N ILE A 92 -14.83 2.04 -15.75
CA ILE A 92 -14.54 3.48 -15.84
C ILE A 92 -13.04 3.77 -15.61
N MET A 93 -12.53 4.88 -16.13
CA MET A 93 -11.12 5.31 -16.01
C MET A 93 -10.63 5.26 -14.54
N LEU A 94 -11.49 5.67 -13.61
CA LEU A 94 -11.20 5.66 -12.19
C LEU A 94 -10.91 4.25 -11.62
N SER A 95 -11.42 3.18 -12.26
CA SER A 95 -11.07 1.80 -11.90
C SER A 95 -9.62 1.47 -12.25
N ILE A 96 -9.10 2.00 -13.35
CA ILE A 96 -7.69 1.86 -13.73
C ILE A 96 -6.82 2.66 -12.75
N ARG A 97 -7.25 3.88 -12.40
CA ARG A 97 -6.56 4.71 -11.38
C ARG A 97 -6.49 4.02 -10.03
N ALA A 98 -7.53 3.27 -9.64
CA ALA A 98 -7.49 2.45 -8.43
C ALA A 98 -6.41 1.35 -8.49
N LEU A 99 -6.21 0.71 -9.64
CA LEU A 99 -5.17 -0.30 -9.83
C LEU A 99 -3.77 0.32 -9.76
N GLU A 100 -3.57 1.45 -10.44
CA GLU A 100 -2.32 2.20 -10.42
C GLU A 100 -1.95 2.65 -9.01
N LEU A 101 -2.89 3.24 -8.28
CA LEU A 101 -2.67 3.64 -6.89
C LEU A 101 -2.24 2.46 -6.02
N ARG A 102 -2.90 1.30 -6.15
CA ARG A 102 -2.52 0.07 -5.43
C ARG A 102 -1.12 -0.40 -5.82
N PHE A 103 -0.79 -0.34 -7.10
CA PHE A 103 0.52 -0.73 -7.62
C PHE A 103 1.64 0.16 -7.04
N HIS A 104 1.37 1.46 -6.87
CA HIS A 104 2.28 2.43 -6.27
C HIS A 104 2.12 2.59 -4.74
N GLY A 105 1.51 1.59 -4.10
CA GLY A 105 1.54 1.42 -2.65
C GLY A 105 0.37 1.99 -1.86
N ALA A 106 -0.61 2.64 -2.50
CA ALA A 106 -1.75 3.25 -1.82
C ALA A 106 -2.69 2.22 -1.16
N LYS A 107 -3.27 2.62 -0.03
CA LYS A 107 -4.34 1.87 0.63
C LYS A 107 -5.69 2.31 0.09
N ILE A 108 -6.26 1.54 -0.82
CA ILE A 108 -7.60 1.79 -1.36
C ILE A 108 -8.68 1.26 -0.43
N VAL A 109 -9.66 2.09 -0.11
CA VAL A 109 -10.82 1.72 0.72
C VAL A 109 -12.12 1.82 -0.08
N SER A 110 -13.06 0.93 0.22
CA SER A 110 -14.40 0.93 -0.38
C SER A 110 -15.41 1.81 0.36
N GLN A 111 -15.06 2.29 1.55
CA GLN A 111 -15.91 3.11 2.39
C GLN A 111 -15.14 4.34 2.87
N LEU A 112 -15.76 5.49 2.71
CA LEU A 112 -15.36 6.78 3.24
C LEU A 112 -15.68 6.83 4.73
N LYS A 113 -14.65 6.62 5.55
CA LYS A 113 -14.69 6.64 7.01
C LYS A 113 -13.49 7.40 7.58
N GLU A 114 -13.53 7.71 8.87
CA GLU A 114 -12.43 8.41 9.54
C GLU A 114 -11.07 7.72 9.28
N GLY A 115 -10.04 8.52 9.03
CA GLY A 115 -8.71 8.05 8.61
C GLY A 115 -8.50 8.02 7.09
N VAL A 116 -9.53 8.21 6.26
CA VAL A 116 -9.33 8.48 4.83
C VAL A 116 -8.60 9.81 4.67
N SER A 117 -7.54 9.80 3.87
CA SER A 117 -6.70 10.97 3.62
C SER A 117 -7.11 11.71 2.34
N HIS A 118 -7.51 10.96 1.30
CA HIS A 118 -7.80 11.50 -0.02
C HIS A 118 -9.04 10.84 -0.62
N VAL A 119 -9.82 11.63 -1.34
CA VAL A 119 -10.92 11.21 -2.22
C VAL A 119 -10.53 11.60 -3.64
N ILE A 120 -10.49 10.62 -4.54
CA ILE A 120 -10.19 10.86 -5.96
C ILE A 120 -11.49 10.83 -6.76
N MET A 121 -11.73 11.92 -7.48
CA MET A 121 -12.88 12.11 -8.36
C MET A 121 -12.43 11.94 -9.81
N GLY A 122 -13.28 11.30 -10.62
CA GLY A 122 -13.15 11.30 -12.08
C GLY A 122 -13.69 12.58 -12.70
N GLU A 123 -14.02 12.52 -13.98
CA GLU A 123 -14.65 13.64 -14.70
C GLU A 123 -16.07 13.95 -14.20
N ASP A 124 -16.77 12.96 -13.66
CA ASP A 124 -18.09 13.16 -13.05
C ASP A 124 -17.94 13.81 -11.67
N HIS A 125 -18.53 14.99 -11.51
CA HIS A 125 -18.52 15.78 -10.29
C HIS A 125 -19.89 15.77 -9.58
N SER A 126 -20.80 14.86 -9.95
CA SER A 126 -22.13 14.70 -9.36
C SER A 126 -22.10 14.60 -7.83
N HIS A 127 -21.19 13.80 -7.27
CA HIS A 127 -21.06 13.59 -5.82
C HIS A 127 -20.22 14.65 -5.08
N VAL A 128 -19.64 15.66 -5.75
CA VAL A 128 -18.74 16.64 -5.08
C VAL A 128 -19.43 17.36 -3.91
N LYS A 129 -20.71 17.72 -4.06
CA LYS A 129 -21.47 18.39 -3.00
C LYS A 129 -21.66 17.49 -1.78
N GLU A 130 -21.98 16.22 -2.01
CA GLU A 130 -22.14 15.22 -0.97
C GLU A 130 -20.80 14.96 -0.27
N MET A 131 -19.70 14.79 -1.01
CA MET A 131 -18.35 14.63 -0.45
C MET A 131 -17.94 15.82 0.43
N LYS A 132 -18.24 17.05 0.00
CA LYS A 132 -17.98 18.26 0.80
C LYS A 132 -18.87 18.33 2.05
N ALA A 133 -20.09 17.81 1.99
CA ALA A 133 -20.97 17.72 3.17
C ALA A 133 -20.44 16.68 4.16
N LEU A 134 -20.11 15.47 3.70
CA LEU A 134 -19.50 14.41 4.51
C LEU A 134 -18.18 14.88 5.13
N ARG A 135 -17.31 15.55 4.37
CA ARG A 135 -16.05 16.11 4.89
C ARG A 135 -16.22 17.00 6.13
N ARG A 136 -17.37 17.65 6.31
CA ARG A 136 -17.65 18.51 7.49
C ARG A 136 -17.93 17.69 8.75
N THR A 137 -18.31 16.42 8.63
CA THR A 137 -18.60 15.54 9.76
C THR A 137 -17.35 14.80 10.26
N PHE A 138 -16.24 14.88 9.54
CA PHE A 138 -14.99 14.18 9.87
C PHE A 138 -14.11 15.05 10.77
N GLU A 139 -13.41 14.43 11.70
CA GLU A 139 -12.45 15.11 12.57
C GLU A 139 -11.21 15.51 11.76
N LYS A 140 -10.65 14.56 11.00
CA LYS A 140 -9.55 14.80 10.07
C LYS A 140 -10.09 14.92 8.65
N LYS A 141 -10.07 16.15 8.13
CA LYS A 141 -10.55 16.45 6.78
C LYS A 141 -9.68 15.79 5.70
N PHE A 142 -10.27 14.89 4.93
CA PHE A 142 -9.66 14.39 3.69
C PHE A 142 -9.58 15.48 2.62
N LYS A 143 -8.72 15.30 1.62
CA LYS A 143 -8.64 16.15 0.42
C LYS A 143 -9.43 15.54 -0.72
N ILE A 144 -10.10 16.38 -1.51
CA ILE A 144 -10.86 15.95 -2.69
C ILE A 144 -10.05 16.38 -3.90
N LEU A 145 -9.57 15.42 -4.69
CA LEU A 145 -8.64 15.65 -5.79
C LEU A 145 -9.18 15.07 -7.11
N SER A 146 -8.76 15.68 -8.21
CA SER A 146 -8.92 15.10 -9.55
C SER A 146 -8.02 13.88 -9.76
N GLU A 147 -8.47 12.92 -10.57
CA GLU A 147 -7.66 11.78 -11.02
C GLU A 147 -6.37 12.16 -11.76
N LEU A 148 -6.26 13.40 -12.26
CA LEU A 148 -5.04 13.92 -12.89
C LEU A 148 -3.86 13.95 -11.91
N TRP A 149 -4.11 14.17 -10.61
CA TRP A 149 -3.06 14.14 -9.59
C TRP A 149 -2.34 12.78 -9.54
N VAL A 150 -3.10 11.70 -9.68
CA VAL A 150 -2.56 10.33 -9.72
C VAL A 150 -1.69 10.16 -10.97
N THR A 151 -2.24 10.55 -12.12
CA THR A 151 -1.59 10.37 -13.42
C THR A 151 -0.27 11.13 -13.50
N ASP A 152 -0.27 12.40 -13.10
CA ASP A 152 0.91 13.26 -13.13
C ASP A 152 1.96 12.81 -12.10
N SER A 153 1.54 12.36 -10.92
CA SER A 153 2.46 11.81 -9.92
C SER A 153 3.17 10.54 -10.40
N ILE A 154 2.43 9.66 -11.08
CA ILE A 154 3.00 8.43 -11.66
C ILE A 154 3.97 8.78 -12.80
N LYS A 155 3.56 9.68 -13.69
CA LYS A 155 4.39 10.10 -14.84
C LYS A 155 5.72 10.71 -14.40
N GLU A 156 5.70 11.54 -13.36
CA GLU A 156 6.90 12.20 -12.82
C GLU A 156 7.68 11.32 -11.84
N GLY A 157 7.16 10.13 -11.51
CA GLY A 157 7.78 9.19 -10.56
C GLY A 157 7.84 9.70 -9.12
N LYS A 158 7.06 10.72 -8.77
CA LYS A 158 7.00 11.34 -7.43
C LYS A 158 5.65 12.00 -7.19
N LEU A 159 5.25 12.08 -5.93
CA LEU A 159 4.03 12.79 -5.52
C LEU A 159 4.07 14.27 -5.95
N GLN A 160 3.09 14.66 -6.75
CA GLN A 160 2.89 16.07 -7.11
C GLN A 160 2.22 16.84 -5.98
N ASN A 161 2.42 18.16 -5.98
CA ASN A 161 1.65 19.06 -5.12
C ASN A 161 0.16 18.89 -5.41
N GLU A 162 -0.64 18.76 -4.37
CA GLU A 162 -2.07 18.47 -4.47
C GLU A 162 -2.92 19.72 -4.75
N ASN A 163 -2.43 20.92 -4.41
CA ASN A 163 -3.20 22.16 -4.52
C ASN A 163 -3.75 22.45 -5.93
N PRO A 164 -3.00 22.22 -7.03
CA PRO A 164 -3.51 22.41 -8.39
C PRO A 164 -4.66 21.46 -8.76
N TYR A 165 -4.84 20.37 -8.00
CA TYR A 165 -5.80 19.30 -8.30
C TYR A 165 -7.00 19.27 -7.36
N LEU A 166 -7.11 20.23 -6.43
CA LEU A 166 -8.21 20.32 -5.46
C LEU A 166 -9.54 20.67 -6.13
N ILE A 167 -10.63 20.05 -5.64
CA ILE A 167 -12.01 20.25 -6.09
C ILE A 167 -12.89 20.88 -5.01
#